data_AF-A0A2V9U3H6-F1
#
_entry.id   AF-A0A2V9U3H6-F1
#
_cell.length_a   1.000
_cell.length_b   1.000
_cell.length_c   1.000
_cell.angle_alpha   90.00
_cell.angle_beta   90.00
_cell.angle_gamma   90.00
#
_symmetry.space_group_name_H-M   'P 1'
#
loop_
_entity.id
_entity.type
_entity.pdbx_description
1 polymer ?
#
loop_
_entity_poly.entity_id
_entity_poly.type
_entity_poly.pdbx_seq_one_letter_code
_entity_poly.pdbx_strand_id
1 'polypeptide(L)'
;MSAIENVSRRGFLKGLAAAGALVLGAYYVPEILRRHDSGSVRTDADNATLHPNVFVGVETDGTVWIVAHRSEMGTVIRTTLPMVLADELDADWKR
;
A
#
# COMPACT_ATOMS: atom_id res chain seq x y z
N MET A 1 -61.92 -14.75 -3.88
CA MET A 1 -61.66 -13.71 -2.87
C MET A 1 -60.20 -13.33 -2.98
N SER A 2 -59.87 -12.08 -3.32
CA SER A 2 -58.48 -11.62 -3.37
C SER A 2 -58.07 -11.18 -1.96
N ALA A 3 -57.01 -11.78 -1.42
CA ALA A 3 -56.46 -11.41 -0.12
C ALA A 3 -55.74 -10.07 -0.23
N ILE A 4 -56.02 -9.15 0.69
CA ILE A 4 -55.32 -7.87 0.77
C ILE A 4 -54.00 -8.11 1.50
N GLU A 5 -52.89 -8.06 0.77
CA GLU A 5 -51.56 -8.20 1.36
C GLU A 5 -50.97 -6.84 1.75
N ASN A 6 -50.50 -6.74 2.99
CA ASN A 6 -49.88 -5.53 3.51
C ASN A 6 -48.39 -5.47 3.12
N VAL A 7 -48.13 -4.93 1.93
CA VAL A 7 -46.77 -4.73 1.42
C VAL A 7 -46.19 -3.45 2.02
N SER A 8 -45.38 -3.59 3.07
CA SER A 8 -44.69 -2.45 3.70
C SER A 8 -43.22 -2.36 3.27
N ARG A 9 -42.77 -1.15 2.87
CA ARG A 9 -41.37 -0.87 2.51
C ARG A 9 -40.41 -1.20 3.66
N ARG A 10 -40.86 -0.99 4.90
CA ARG A 10 -40.10 -1.33 6.12
C ARG A 10 -39.89 -2.84 6.26
N GLY A 11 -40.92 -3.65 5.99
CA GLY A 11 -40.81 -5.11 6.01
C GLY A 11 -39.85 -5.62 4.95
N PHE A 12 -39.91 -5.04 3.74
CA PHE A 12 -38.98 -5.34 2.66
C PHE A 12 -37.52 -5.03 3.03
N LEU A 13 -37.23 -3.84 3.57
CA LEU A 13 -35.87 -3.47 4.00
C LEU A 13 -35.34 -4.35 5.14
N LYS A 14 -36.20 -4.73 6.09
CA LYS A 14 -35.84 -5.71 7.13
C LYS A 14 -35.53 -7.08 6.55
N GLY A 15 -36.33 -7.55 5.58
CA GLY A 15 -36.09 -8.81 4.88
C GLY A 15 -34.77 -8.81 4.11
N LEU A 16 -34.44 -7.70 3.43
CA LEU A 16 -33.19 -7.54 2.70
C LEU A 16 -31.97 -7.58 3.62
N ALA A 17 -32.04 -6.89 4.78
CA ALA A 17 -30.98 -6.91 5.78
C ALA A 17 -30.82 -8.27 6.45
N ALA A 18 -31.93 -9.00 6.68
CA ALA A 18 -31.91 -10.34 7.26
C ALA A 18 -31.41 -11.41 6.27
N ALA A 19 -31.63 -11.20 4.97
CA ALA A 19 -31.17 -12.10 3.91
C ALA A 19 -29.74 -11.79 3.41
N GLY A 20 -29.21 -10.62 3.74
CA GLY A 20 -27.84 -10.24 3.41
C GLY A 20 -26.79 -10.91 4.30
N ALA A 21 -25.56 -11.01 3.81
CA ALA A 21 -24.42 -11.50 4.57
C ALA A 21 -23.32 -10.44 4.65
N LEU A 22 -22.69 -10.31 5.83
CA LEU A 22 -21.46 -9.54 6.02
C LEU A 22 -20.26 -10.43 5.69
N VAL A 23 -19.54 -10.12 4.62
CA VAL A 23 -18.31 -10.84 4.25
C VAL A 23 -17.11 -10.04 4.73
N LEU A 24 -16.34 -10.62 5.65
CA LEU A 24 -15.06 -10.08 6.08
C LEU A 24 -13.94 -10.82 5.34
N GLY A 25 -13.21 -10.09 4.50
CA GLY A 25 -12.00 -10.60 3.85
C GLY A 25 -10.79 -10.31 4.73
N ALA A 26 -10.04 -11.35 5.09
CA ALA A 26 -8.73 -11.21 5.71
C ALA A 26 -7.68 -11.79 4.76
N TYR A 27 -6.57 -11.06 4.61
CA TYR A 27 -5.43 -11.52 3.82
C TYR A 27 -4.38 -12.11 4.76
N TYR A 28 -4.19 -13.43 4.70
CA TYR A 28 -3.17 -14.13 5.46
C TYR A 28 -2.11 -14.66 4.51
N VAL A 29 -0.89 -14.11 4.59
CA VAL A 29 0.28 -14.61 3.85
C VAL A 29 1.10 -15.47 4.79
N PRO A 30 1.18 -16.80 4.55
CA PRO A 30 2.06 -17.68 5.29
C PRO A 30 3.50 -17.18 5.22
N GLU A 31 4.24 -17.26 6.33
CA GLU A 31 5.65 -16.85 6.39
C GLU A 31 6.52 -17.56 5.34
N ILE A 32 6.20 -18.82 5.03
CA ILE A 32 6.86 -19.59 3.95
C ILE A 32 6.69 -19.01 2.54
N LEU A 33 5.63 -18.20 2.33
CA LEU A 33 5.37 -17.46 1.09
C LEU A 33 5.85 -16.01 1.18
N ARG A 34 6.20 -15.52 2.38
CA ARG A 34 7.02 -14.31 2.50
C ARG A 34 8.39 -14.71 1.98
N ARG A 35 8.70 -14.31 0.75
CA ARG A 35 10.08 -14.36 0.26
C ARG A 35 10.95 -13.63 1.27
N HIS A 36 11.63 -14.38 2.12
CA HIS A 36 12.83 -13.90 2.77
C HIS A 36 13.84 -13.87 1.63
N ASP A 37 14.06 -12.67 1.09
CA ASP A 37 14.93 -12.45 -0.06
C ASP A 37 16.38 -12.62 0.40
N SER A 38 16.77 -13.85 0.71
CA SER A 38 18.08 -14.22 1.25
C SER A 38 19.20 -14.16 0.21
N GLY A 39 18.93 -13.57 -0.96
CA GLY A 39 19.86 -13.48 -2.08
C GLY A 39 19.80 -12.17 -2.87
N SER A 40 18.90 -11.24 -2.54
CA SER A 40 18.95 -9.89 -3.11
C SER A 40 19.90 -9.02 -2.29
N VAL A 41 20.64 -8.15 -2.97
CA VAL A 41 21.44 -7.11 -2.32
C VAL A 41 20.45 -6.22 -1.55
N ARG A 42 20.42 -6.34 -0.22
CA ARG A 42 19.63 -5.46 0.64
C ARG A 42 20.15 -4.04 0.47
N THR A 43 19.25 -3.15 0.10
CA THR A 43 19.50 -1.72 0.00
C THR A 43 19.17 -1.04 1.32
N ASP A 44 19.63 0.20 1.50
CA ASP A 44 19.26 0.98 2.69
C ASP A 44 17.75 1.23 2.77
N ALA A 45 17.07 1.29 1.62
CA ALA A 45 15.60 1.38 1.57
C ALA A 45 14.91 0.14 2.17
N ASP A 46 15.47 -1.06 1.98
CA ASP A 46 14.92 -2.31 2.54
C ASP A 46 15.11 -2.41 4.06
N ASN A 47 16.07 -1.66 4.61
CA ASN A 47 16.37 -1.64 6.04
C ASN A 47 15.57 -0.55 6.77
N ALA A 48 14.94 0.37 6.04
CA ALA A 48 14.19 1.47 6.62
C ALA A 48 12.95 0.97 7.37
N THR A 49 12.62 1.66 8.47
CA THR A 49 11.45 1.34 9.29
C THR A 49 10.14 1.28 8.49
N LEU A 50 9.94 2.19 7.54
CA LEU A 50 8.80 2.18 6.62
C LEU A 50 9.31 2.01 5.17
N HIS A 51 9.06 0.87 4.54
CA HIS A 51 9.43 0.62 3.14
C HIS A 51 8.19 0.21 2.32
N PRO A 52 7.45 1.17 1.73
CA PRO A 52 6.24 0.87 0.98
C PRO A 52 6.50 0.03 -0.28
N ASN A 53 7.72 0.07 -0.82
CA ASN A 53 8.14 -0.75 -1.95
C ASN A 53 9.65 -1.03 -1.88
N VAL A 54 10.20 -1.75 -2.88
CA VAL A 54 11.62 -2.13 -2.96
C VAL A 54 12.57 -0.98 -3.36
N PHE A 55 12.04 0.21 -3.63
CA PHE A 55 12.81 1.35 -4.11
C PHE A 55 12.86 2.52 -3.13
N VAL A 56 11.89 2.63 -2.21
CA VAL A 56 11.74 3.76 -1.30
C VAL A 56 11.62 3.26 0.13
N GLY A 57 12.44 3.84 1.01
CA GLY A 57 12.40 3.60 2.45
C GLY A 57 12.39 4.91 3.22
N VAL A 58 11.70 4.96 4.35
CA VAL A 58 11.61 6.11 5.24
C VAL A 58 11.92 5.67 6.66
N GLU A 59 12.90 6.33 7.27
CA GLU A 59 13.35 6.07 8.62
C GLU A 59 12.59 6.92 9.64
N THR A 60 12.59 6.49 10.90
CA THR A 60 11.90 7.20 12.00
C THR A 60 12.42 8.61 12.27
N ASP A 61 13.65 8.91 11.85
CA ASP A 61 14.29 10.23 12.00
C ASP A 61 13.99 11.20 10.83
N GLY A 62 13.16 10.76 9.87
CA GLY A 62 12.78 11.50 8.68
C GLY A 62 13.70 11.29 7.47
N THR A 63 14.72 10.43 7.57
CA THR A 63 15.61 10.14 6.44
C THR A 63 14.87 9.30 5.38
N VAL A 64 14.96 9.73 4.12
CA VAL A 64 14.34 9.05 2.98
C VAL A 64 15.41 8.42 2.09
N TRP A 65 15.29 7.11 1.87
CA TRP A 65 16.15 6.32 0.99
C TRP A 65 15.47 6.09 -0.35
N ILE A 66 16.21 6.25 -1.45
CA ILE A 66 15.74 5.93 -2.81
C ILE A 66 16.78 5.09 -3.56
N VAL A 67 16.31 4.00 -4.19
CA VAL A 67 17.14 3.07 -4.96
C VAL A 67 17.00 3.33 -6.46
N ALA A 68 18.00 4.00 -7.02
CA ALA A 68 18.16 4.13 -8.48
C ALA A 68 18.86 2.88 -9.05
N HIS A 69 18.08 1.84 -9.37
CA HIS A 69 18.62 0.55 -9.83
C HIS A 69 19.23 0.58 -11.24
N ARG A 70 18.94 1.61 -12.04
CA ARG A 70 19.50 1.75 -13.39
C ARG A 70 20.83 2.51 -13.34
N SER A 71 21.73 2.12 -14.24
CA SER A 71 22.97 2.85 -14.44
C SER A 71 22.67 4.22 -15.05
N GLU A 72 23.35 5.25 -14.56
CA GLU A 72 23.29 6.58 -15.12
C GLU A 72 24.51 6.79 -16.03
N MET A 73 24.24 7.05 -17.31
CA MET A 73 25.26 7.34 -18.33
C MET A 73 24.89 8.64 -19.04
N GLY A 74 24.75 9.73 -18.27
CA GLY A 74 24.37 11.06 -18.77
C GLY A 74 22.86 11.37 -18.77
N THR A 75 22.04 10.51 -18.16
CA THR A 75 20.58 10.66 -18.10
C THR A 75 20.07 11.38 -16.85
N VAL A 76 20.95 11.71 -15.89
CA VAL A 76 20.63 12.53 -14.71
C VAL A 76 19.56 11.90 -13.80
N ILE A 77 19.40 10.57 -13.84
CA ILE A 77 18.37 9.86 -13.08
C ILE A 77 18.64 9.83 -11.58
N ARG A 78 19.92 9.82 -11.14
CA ARG A 78 20.27 9.82 -9.71
C ARG A 78 20.10 11.19 -9.07
N THR A 79 19.85 12.23 -9.86
CA THR A 79 19.59 13.58 -9.36
C THR A 79 18.12 13.95 -9.51
N THR A 80 17.50 13.67 -10.66
CA THR A 80 16.09 14.04 -10.91
C THR A 80 15.10 13.21 -10.09
N LEU A 81 15.31 11.90 -9.95
CA LEU A 81 14.39 11.06 -9.18
C LEU A 81 14.35 11.44 -7.69
N PRO A 82 15.49 11.65 -7.01
CA PRO A 82 15.44 12.11 -5.62
C PRO A 82 14.82 13.51 -5.48
N MET A 83 15.03 14.43 -6.44
CA MET A 83 14.41 15.78 -6.37
C MET A 83 12.89 15.69 -6.41
N VAL A 84 12.33 14.92 -7.36
CA VAL A 84 10.87 14.73 -7.44
C VAL A 84 10.34 14.05 -6.18
N LEU A 85 11.07 13.06 -5.66
CA LEU A 85 10.67 12.38 -4.42
C LEU A 85 10.69 13.34 -3.22
N ALA A 86 11.69 14.21 -3.12
CA ALA A 86 11.80 15.19 -2.06
C ALA A 86 10.64 16.20 -2.11
N ASP A 87 10.26 16.67 -3.30
CA ASP A 87 9.14 17.59 -3.49
C ASP A 87 7.78 16.93 -3.08
N GLU A 88 7.54 15.68 -3.47
CA GLU A 88 6.28 14.98 -3.14
C GLU A 88 6.15 14.62 -1.65
N LEU A 89 7.28 14.38 -0.98
CA LEU A 89 7.32 14.06 0.45
C LEU A 89 7.57 15.29 1.34
N ASP A 90 7.73 16.48 0.75
CA ASP A 90 8.14 17.73 1.42
C ASP A 90 9.40 17.52 2.30
N ALA A 91 10.36 16.75 1.77
CA ALA A 91 11.59 16.38 2.45
C ALA A 91 12.69 17.44 2.24
N ASP A 92 13.52 17.66 3.26
CA ASP A 92 14.64 18.59 3.17
C ASP A 92 15.76 18.04 2.28
N TRP A 93 15.91 18.61 1.09
CA TRP A 93 16.95 18.25 0.13
C TRP A 93 18.40 18.40 0.65
N LYS A 94 18.61 19.24 1.67
CA LYS A 94 19.97 19.50 2.20
C LYS A 94 20.46 18.40 3.15
N ARG A 95 19.60 17.43 3.47
CA ARG A 95 19.86 16.35 4.40
C ARG A 95 19.97 15.01 3.67
#